data_AF-A0ABD5EM02-F1
#
_entry.id   AF-A0ABD5EM02-F1
#
_cell.length_a   1.000
_cell.length_b   1.000
_cell.length_c   1.000
_cell.angle_alpha   90.00
_cell.angle_beta   90.00
_cell.angle_gamma   90.00
#
_symmetry.space_group_name_H-M   'P 1'
#
loop_
_entity.id
_entity.type
_entity.pdbx_description
1 polymer ?
#
loop_
_entity_poly.entity_id
_entity_poly.type
_entity_poly.pdbx_seq_one_letter_code
_entity_poly.pdbx_strand_id
1 'polypeptide(L)'
;MSTAHRTLSQAALVAEATERFGTDPLAWAFVCPSCGDVATGADFQQALADAPRANRSGEEVLASDVLGQECIGRTLGALGRAPYSGRGCDWAAYGLIGGPWSIQLPNGRTVHSFALAPAPATIAPVSEGNR
;
A
#
# COMPACT_ATOMS: atom_id res chain seq x y z
N MET A 1 -0.92 -11.66 -10.84
CA MET A 1 0.37 -11.48 -11.52
C MET A 1 1.45 -11.49 -10.44
N SER A 2 2.38 -12.44 -10.48
CA SER A 2 3.46 -12.51 -9.48
C SER A 2 4.46 -11.38 -9.74
N THR A 3 4.47 -10.34 -8.91
CA THR A 3 5.55 -9.35 -8.92
C THR A 3 6.82 -10.01 -8.42
N ALA A 4 7.89 -9.93 -9.23
CA ALA A 4 9.20 -10.46 -8.87
C ALA A 4 9.68 -9.92 -7.51
N HIS A 5 10.39 -10.75 -6.75
CA HIS A 5 10.95 -10.32 -5.48
C HIS A 5 11.98 -9.20 -5.71
N ARG A 6 11.87 -8.08 -4.98
CA ARG A 6 12.77 -6.92 -5.12
C ARG A 6 13.26 -6.44 -3.76
N THR A 7 14.49 -5.96 -3.71
CA THR A 7 15.05 -5.31 -2.54
C THR A 7 15.40 -3.87 -2.88
N LEU A 8 14.96 -2.91 -2.06
CA LEU A 8 15.16 -1.47 -2.26
C LEU A 8 15.58 -0.82 -0.94
N SER A 9 16.27 0.32 -0.98
CA SER A 9 16.36 1.21 0.18
C SER A 9 15.06 2.00 0.34
N GLN A 10 14.80 2.51 1.54
CA GLN A 10 13.67 3.42 1.77
C GLN A 10 13.73 4.64 0.83
N ALA A 11 14.91 5.20 0.60
CA ALA A 11 15.10 6.33 -0.31
C ALA A 11 14.76 5.96 -1.76
N ALA A 12 15.14 4.76 -2.22
CA ALA A 12 14.78 4.27 -3.56
C ALA A 12 13.27 4.02 -3.69
N LEU A 13 12.61 3.48 -2.66
CA LEU A 13 11.15 3.34 -2.64
C LEU A 13 10.45 4.69 -2.75
N VAL A 14 10.89 5.69 -1.96
CA VAL A 14 10.36 7.05 -2.00
C VAL A 14 10.54 7.68 -3.38
N ALA A 15 11.73 7.52 -3.98
CA ALA A 15 12.00 8.02 -5.33
C ALA A 15 11.08 7.38 -6.38
N GLU A 16 10.95 6.05 -6.39
CA GLU A 16 10.07 5.34 -7.32
C GLU A 16 8.59 5.70 -7.11
N ALA A 17 8.14 5.84 -5.87
CA ALA A 17 6.76 6.22 -5.58
C ALA A 17 6.48 7.67 -6.02
N THR A 18 7.45 8.57 -5.79
CA THR A 18 7.36 9.97 -6.21
C THR A 18 7.30 10.09 -7.74
N GLU A 19 8.11 9.31 -8.46
CA GLU A 19 8.10 9.28 -9.92
C GLU A 19 6.74 8.80 -10.48
N ARG A 20 6.13 7.79 -9.85
CA ARG A 20 4.86 7.20 -10.33
C ARG A 20 3.63 8.00 -9.94
N PHE A 21 3.61 8.58 -8.75
CA PHE A 21 2.39 9.10 -8.11
C PHE A 21 2.50 10.56 -7.67
N GLY A 22 3.67 11.19 -7.83
CA GLY A 22 3.93 12.54 -7.34
C GLY A 22 4.37 12.58 -5.87
N THR A 23 4.58 13.79 -5.36
CA THR A 23 5.19 14.01 -4.03
C THR A 23 4.25 13.77 -2.85
N ASP A 24 2.95 13.62 -3.09
CA ASP A 24 1.96 13.38 -2.04
C ASP A 24 1.92 11.88 -1.66
N PRO A 25 2.35 11.49 -0.45
CA PRO A 25 2.32 10.09 -0.03
C PRO A 25 0.91 9.51 0.07
N LEU A 26 -0.12 10.34 0.21
CA LEU A 26 -1.51 9.88 0.20
C LEU A 26 -1.94 9.38 -1.18
N ALA A 27 -1.28 9.83 -2.25
CA ALA A 27 -1.50 9.35 -3.61
C ALA A 27 -0.73 8.07 -3.94
N TRP A 28 0.25 7.67 -3.11
CA TRP A 28 1.07 6.50 -3.39
C TRP A 28 0.26 5.22 -3.24
N ALA A 29 0.30 4.38 -4.27
CA ALA A 29 -0.51 3.18 -4.36
C ALA A 29 0.34 1.90 -4.32
N PHE A 30 -0.14 0.89 -3.59
CA PHE A 30 0.48 -0.44 -3.49
C PHE A 30 -0.52 -1.53 -3.87
N VAL A 31 -0.04 -2.62 -4.45
CA VAL A 31 -0.85 -3.76 -4.86
C VAL A 31 -0.69 -4.94 -3.90
N CYS A 32 -1.79 -5.43 -3.34
CA CYS A 32 -1.80 -6.66 -2.58
C CYS A 32 -1.54 -7.85 -3.51
N PRO A 33 -0.46 -8.63 -3.34
CA PRO A 33 -0.16 -9.77 -4.19
C PRO A 33 -1.04 -11.00 -3.88
N SER A 34 -1.78 -11.00 -2.77
CA SER A 34 -2.74 -12.07 -2.45
C SER A 34 -4.05 -11.92 -3.24
N CYS A 35 -4.69 -10.74 -3.18
CA CYS A 35 -6.01 -10.52 -3.79
C CYS A 35 -6.00 -9.55 -4.98
N GLY A 36 -4.90 -8.85 -5.25
CA GLY A 36 -4.76 -7.89 -6.34
C GLY A 36 -5.30 -6.49 -6.06
N ASP A 37 -5.88 -6.23 -4.89
CA ASP A 37 -6.40 -4.90 -4.55
C ASP A 37 -5.27 -3.85 -4.56
N VAL A 38 -5.54 -2.69 -5.16
CA VAL A 38 -4.64 -1.54 -5.19
C VAL A 38 -5.18 -0.51 -4.22
N ALA A 39 -4.40 -0.12 -3.22
CA ALA A 39 -4.80 0.86 -2.20
C ALA A 39 -3.77 1.98 -2.02
N THR A 40 -4.27 3.18 -1.77
CA THR A 40 -3.49 4.40 -1.58
C THR A 40 -3.36 4.79 -0.11
N GLY A 41 -2.44 5.71 0.21
CA GLY A 41 -2.39 6.30 1.55
C GLY A 41 -3.71 6.99 1.96
N ALA A 42 -4.40 7.62 1.01
CA ALA A 42 -5.72 8.21 1.24
C ALA A 42 -6.79 7.15 1.59
N ASP A 43 -6.77 5.98 0.95
CA ASP A 43 -7.68 4.88 1.30
C ASP A 43 -7.51 4.44 2.76
N PHE A 44 -6.26 4.28 3.20
CA PHE A 44 -5.95 3.92 4.59
C PHE A 44 -6.30 5.05 5.56
N GLN A 45 -6.01 6.30 5.22
CA GLN A 45 -6.34 7.45 6.06
C GLN A 45 -7.85 7.53 6.31
N GLN A 46 -8.65 7.39 5.25
CA GLN A 46 -10.11 7.39 5.38
C GLN A 46 -10.60 6.20 6.21
N ALA A 47 -10.12 4.99 5.93
CA ALA A 47 -10.54 3.80 6.67
C ALA A 47 -10.18 3.87 8.17
N LEU A 48 -9.03 4.46 8.51
CA LEU A 48 -8.61 4.67 9.91
C LEU A 48 -9.37 5.82 10.59
N ALA A 49 -9.80 6.84 9.84
CA ALA A 49 -10.70 7.87 10.36
C ALA A 49 -12.09 7.31 10.69
N ASP A 50 -12.60 6.41 9.84
CA ASP A 50 -13.91 5.76 10.04
C ASP A 50 -13.87 4.69 11.15
N ALA A 51 -12.74 3.97 11.27
CA ALA A 51 -12.53 2.93 12.26
C ALA A 51 -11.10 2.99 12.84
N PRO A 52 -10.86 3.85 13.85
CA PRO A 52 -9.53 4.00 14.45
C PRO A 52 -8.98 2.69 15.00
N ARG A 53 -7.68 2.46 14.78
CA ARG A 53 -6.92 1.31 15.29
C ARG A 53 -5.81 1.81 16.20
N ALA A 54 -5.49 1.04 17.24
CA ALA A 54 -4.33 1.28 18.09
C ALA A 54 -3.25 0.21 17.85
N ASN A 55 -1.98 0.61 17.88
CA ASN A 55 -0.84 -0.30 17.85
C ASN A 55 -0.67 -0.99 19.23
N ARG A 56 0.35 -1.85 19.37
CA ARG A 56 0.60 -2.59 20.63
C ARG A 56 0.95 -1.68 21.83
N SER A 57 1.43 -0.47 21.57
CA SER A 57 1.74 0.54 22.57
C SER A 57 0.52 1.40 22.93
N GLY A 58 -0.62 1.19 22.26
CA GLY A 58 -1.84 1.98 22.45
C GLY A 58 -1.88 3.28 21.65
N GLU A 59 -0.91 3.53 20.78
CA GLU A 59 -0.90 4.73 19.92
C GLU A 59 -1.76 4.50 18.69
N GLU A 60 -2.37 5.57 18.17
CA GLU A 60 -3.16 5.52 16.94
C GLU A 60 -2.31 5.07 15.76
N VAL A 61 -2.83 4.13 15.00
CA VAL A 61 -2.23 3.66 13.75
C VAL A 61 -2.50 4.70 12.67
N LEU A 62 -1.44 5.15 12.01
CA LEU A 62 -1.52 6.07 10.87
C LEU A 62 -1.48 5.30 9.55
N ALA A 63 -1.93 5.93 8.47
CA ALA A 63 -1.85 5.34 7.13
C ALA A 63 -0.43 4.89 6.77
N SER A 64 0.59 5.68 7.16
CA SER A 64 2.01 5.36 6.93
C SER A 64 2.51 4.11 7.66
N ASP A 65 1.84 3.67 8.72
CA ASP A 65 2.25 2.49 9.49
C ASP A 65 1.88 1.18 8.76
N VAL A 66 0.84 1.23 7.93
CA VAL A 66 0.22 0.05 7.31
C VAL A 66 0.30 0.06 5.77
N LEU A 67 0.43 1.23 5.15
CA LEU A 67 0.52 1.36 3.69
C LEU A 67 1.68 0.54 3.14
N GLY A 68 1.38 -0.30 2.14
CA GLY A 68 2.36 -1.19 1.53
C GLY A 68 2.81 -2.35 2.43
N GLN A 69 2.25 -2.55 3.62
CA GLN A 69 2.51 -3.71 4.48
C GLN A 69 1.26 -4.52 4.78
N GLU A 70 0.09 -3.90 4.78
CA GLU A 70 -1.20 -4.56 4.99
C GLU A 70 -2.09 -4.40 3.76
N CYS A 71 -2.91 -5.40 3.45
CA CYS A 71 -4.03 -5.18 2.54
C CYS A 71 -5.08 -4.31 3.24
N ILE A 72 -5.70 -3.38 2.51
CA ILE A 72 -6.72 -2.47 3.05
C ILE A 72 -7.87 -3.23 3.74
N GLY A 73 -8.17 -4.45 3.28
CA GLY A 73 -9.15 -5.32 3.91
C GLY A 73 -8.89 -5.55 5.39
N ARG A 74 -7.63 -5.64 5.86
CA ARG A 74 -7.31 -5.75 7.30
C ARG A 74 -7.81 -4.57 8.10
N THR A 75 -7.65 -3.35 7.58
CA THR A 75 -8.18 -2.12 8.20
C THR A 75 -9.69 -2.08 8.15
N LEU A 76 -10.29 -2.58 7.05
CA LEU A 76 -11.74 -2.64 6.86
C LEU A 76 -12.43 -3.81 7.57
N GLY A 77 -11.70 -4.63 8.34
CA GLY A 77 -12.28 -5.68 9.18
C GLY A 77 -12.18 -7.12 8.65
N ALA A 78 -11.39 -7.38 7.60
CA ALA A 78 -11.19 -8.72 7.04
C ALA A 78 -10.57 -9.74 8.03
N LEU A 79 -9.96 -9.27 9.13
CA LEU A 79 -9.48 -10.11 10.23
C LEU A 79 -10.59 -10.58 11.19
N GLY A 80 -11.82 -10.08 11.01
CA GLY A 80 -12.96 -10.46 11.81
C GLY A 80 -13.32 -11.94 11.69
N ARG A 81 -14.07 -12.45 12.67
CA ARG A 81 -14.54 -13.85 12.68
C ARG A 81 -15.74 -14.09 11.76
N ALA A 82 -16.41 -13.03 11.32
CA ALA A 82 -17.54 -13.10 10.41
C ALA A 82 -17.07 -13.15 8.95
N PRO A 83 -17.85 -13.72 8.02
CA PRO A 83 -17.55 -13.64 6.60
C PRO A 83 -17.37 -12.19 6.14
N TYR A 84 -16.23 -11.90 5.52
CA TYR A 84 -15.90 -10.58 4.99
C TYR A 84 -16.26 -10.47 3.51
N SER A 85 -16.99 -9.42 3.13
CA SER A 85 -17.41 -9.13 1.76
C SER A 85 -16.99 -7.73 1.28
N GLY A 86 -16.15 -7.04 2.05
CA GLY A 86 -15.65 -5.72 1.69
C GLY A 86 -14.46 -5.75 0.71
N ARG A 87 -13.86 -4.58 0.48
CA ARG A 87 -12.68 -4.41 -0.38
C ARG A 87 -11.44 -5.09 0.22
N GLY A 88 -10.62 -5.73 -0.61
CA GLY A 88 -9.35 -6.34 -0.19
C GLY A 88 -9.50 -7.67 0.58
N CYS A 89 -8.40 -8.13 1.16
CA CYS A 89 -8.33 -9.35 1.99
C CYS A 89 -7.61 -9.08 3.32
N ASP A 90 -7.36 -10.13 4.10
CA ASP A 90 -6.70 -10.06 5.40
C ASP A 90 -5.17 -10.20 5.34
N TRP A 91 -4.57 -10.22 4.15
CA TRP A 91 -3.14 -10.48 3.99
C TRP A 91 -2.24 -9.33 4.46
N ALA A 92 -1.05 -9.68 4.96
CA ALA A 92 0.00 -8.74 5.37
C ALA A 92 1.37 -9.23 4.87
N ALA A 93 2.27 -8.28 4.63
CA ALA A 93 3.64 -8.49 4.18
C ALA A 93 4.56 -9.02 5.28
N TYR A 94 4.12 -9.00 6.53
CA TYR A 94 4.88 -9.48 7.68
C TYR A 94 4.33 -10.82 8.19
N GLY A 95 5.15 -11.56 8.93
CA GLY A 95 4.79 -12.87 9.47
C GLY A 95 5.57 -13.99 8.80
N LEU A 96 4.94 -15.17 8.67
CA LEU A 96 5.61 -16.37 8.14
C LEU A 96 5.93 -16.25 6.64
N ILE A 97 5.04 -15.63 5.87
CA ILE A 97 5.22 -15.41 4.44
C ILE A 97 5.33 -13.90 4.22
N GLY A 98 6.55 -13.47 3.89
CA GLY A 98 6.85 -12.07 3.67
C GLY A 98 6.23 -11.51 2.38
N GLY A 99 6.13 -10.18 2.33
CA GLY A 99 5.83 -9.43 1.12
C GLY A 99 6.89 -9.66 0.02
N PRO A 100 6.51 -9.48 -1.26
CA PRO A 100 7.43 -9.68 -2.38
C PRO A 100 8.57 -8.65 -2.39
N TRP A 101 8.43 -7.50 -1.73
CA TRP A 101 9.48 -6.51 -1.65
C TRP A 101 10.12 -6.48 -0.25
N SER A 102 11.41 -6.15 -0.20
CA SER A 102 12.18 -5.95 1.02
C SER A 102 12.77 -4.53 1.02
N ILE A 103 12.42 -3.73 2.03
CA ILE A 103 12.82 -2.32 2.15
C ILE A 103 13.86 -2.18 3.25
N GLN A 104 15.06 -1.74 2.90
CA GLN A 104 16.14 -1.44 3.84
C GLN A 104 15.94 -0.05 4.43
N LEU A 105 15.80 0.01 5.75
CA LEU A 105 15.62 1.24 6.51
C LEU A 105 16.98 1.84 6.92
N PRO A 106 17.07 3.16 7.14
CA PRO A 106 18.32 3.82 7.54
C PRO A 106 18.94 3.29 8.84
N ASN A 107 18.12 2.70 9.72
CA ASN A 107 18.58 2.09 10.97
C ASN A 107 19.11 0.65 10.81
N GLY A 108 19.31 0.18 9.57
CA GLY A 108 19.82 -1.15 9.26
C GLY A 108 18.78 -2.27 9.35
N ARG A 109 17.52 -1.96 9.71
CA ARG A 109 16.42 -2.94 9.67
C ARG A 109 15.92 -3.13 8.25
N THR A 110 15.38 -4.31 7.98
CA THR A 110 14.63 -4.60 6.75
C THR A 110 13.17 -4.83 7.11
N VAL A 111 12.26 -4.26 6.32
CA VAL A 111 10.82 -4.53 6.40
C VAL A 111 10.33 -5.12 5.09
N HIS A 112 9.38 -6.04 5.16
CA HIS A 112 8.72 -6.57 3.98
C HIS A 112 7.61 -5.63 3.53
N SER A 113 7.39 -5.53 2.23
CA SER A 113 6.39 -4.66 1.64
C SER A 113 5.76 -5.29 0.40
N PHE A 114 4.60 -4.77 0.03
CA PHE A 114 3.93 -4.99 -1.23
C PHE A 114 4.66 -4.22 -2.33
N ALA A 115 4.37 -4.56 -3.58
CA ALA A 115 4.87 -3.77 -4.70
C ALA A 115 4.09 -2.45 -4.81
N LEU A 116 4.78 -1.38 -5.22
CA LEU A 116 4.09 -0.20 -5.76
C LEU A 116 3.22 -0.63 -6.94
N ALA A 117 2.01 -0.09 -7.01
CA ALA A 117 1.14 -0.29 -8.15
C ALA A 117 1.76 0.31 -9.43
N PRO A 118 1.27 -0.08 -10.63
CA PRO A 118 1.62 0.60 -11.86
C PRO A 118 1.32 2.10 -11.78
N ALA A 119 2.09 2.92 -12.48
CA ALA A 119 1.80 4.35 -12.60
C ALA A 119 0.39 4.54 -13.22
N PRO A 120 -0.35 5.59 -12.83
CA PRO A 120 -1.61 5.94 -13.48
C PRO A 120 -1.37 6.13 -14.98
N ALA A 121 -2.27 5.63 -15.83
CA ALA A 121 -2.17 5.90 -17.25
C ALA A 121 -2.34 7.40 -17.49
N THR A 122 -1.31 8.08 -17.99
CA THR A 122 -1.43 9.46 -18.47
C THR A 122 -2.38 9.45 -19.65
N ILE A 123 -3.60 9.97 -19.47
CA ILE A 123 -4.51 10.21 -20.59
C ILE A 123 -3.88 11.36 -21.38
N ALA A 124 -3.31 11.05 -22.55
CA ALA A 124 -2.81 12.08 -23.45
C ALA A 124 -3.97 13.04 -23.81
N PRO A 125 -3.73 14.36 -23.86
CA PRO A 125 -4.77 15.29 -24.26
C PRO A 125 -5.26 14.92 -25.66
N VAL A 126 -6.56 14.71 -25.80
CA VAL A 126 -7.21 14.60 -27.11
C VAL A 126 -7.01 15.92 -27.84
N SER A 127 -6.23 15.91 -28.92
CA SER A 127 -6.14 17.05 -29.83
C SER A 127 -7.52 17.28 -30.43
N GLU A 128 -8.20 18.33 -29.97
CA GLU A 128 -9.50 18.74 -30.50
C GLU A 128 -9.32 19.14 -31.97
N GLY A 129 -9.81 18.28 -32.86
CA GLY A 129 -9.76 18.48 -34.30
C GLY A 129 -10.63 19.68 -34.69
N ASN A 130 -9.99 20.67 -35.28
CA ASN A 130 -10.61 21.86 -35.85
C ASN A 130 -11.65 21.44 -36.93
N ARG A 131 -12.91 21.85 -36.76
CA ARG A 131 -13.96 21.76 -37.77
C ARG A 131 -14.13 23.11 -38.45
#